data_AF-A0A920AMM3-F1
#
_entry.id   AF-A0A920AMM3-F1
#
_cell.length_a   1.000
_cell.length_b   1.000
_cell.length_c   1.000
_cell.angle_alpha   90.00
_cell.angle_beta   90.00
_cell.angle_gamma   90.00
#
_symmetry.space_group_name_H-M   'P 1'
#
loop_
_entity.id
_entity.type
_entity.pdbx_description
1 polymer ?
#
loop_
_entity_poly.entity_id
_entity_poly.type
_entity_poly.pdbx_seq_one_letter_code
_entity_poly.pdbx_strand_id
1 'polypeptide(L)'
;MLVSTLTNFNWKCKHTWKKSAHNTKWCLIGCAIGDLGTIFYFQVNEIAWPTLNIMILAIINGLITSIILETIILLRQNFSLRQAISTALGMSFISMISMEIAMNVTDVILTGGAMLTWWVVPIMLFVGFITPWPYNYWRLKKYNIACH
;
A
#
# COMPACT_ATOMS: atom_id res chain seq x y z
N MET A 1 18.75 -36.82 -6.70
CA MET A 1 17.38 -36.84 -7.25
C MET A 1 16.63 -35.68 -6.60
N LEU A 2 16.44 -34.58 -7.35
CA LEU A 2 15.80 -33.34 -6.89
C LEU A 2 14.29 -33.57 -6.75
N VAL A 3 13.78 -33.66 -5.52
CA VAL A 3 12.34 -33.57 -5.27
C VAL A 3 11.99 -32.09 -5.21
N SER A 4 11.68 -31.50 -6.36
CA SER A 4 11.04 -30.19 -6.44
C SER A 4 9.60 -30.33 -5.96
N THR A 5 9.33 -29.99 -4.69
CA THR A 5 7.97 -29.77 -4.22
C THR A 5 7.41 -28.53 -4.90
N LEU A 6 6.82 -28.71 -6.08
CA LEU A 6 5.86 -27.77 -6.65
C LEU A 6 4.69 -27.71 -5.65
N THR A 7 4.80 -26.84 -4.65
CA THR A 7 3.61 -26.41 -3.92
C THR A 7 2.64 -25.90 -4.98
N ASN A 8 1.48 -26.56 -5.11
CA ASN A 8 0.49 -26.24 -6.13
C ASN A 8 0.06 -24.77 -5.98
N PHE A 9 0.77 -23.89 -6.71
CA PHE A 9 0.50 -22.47 -6.71
C PHE A 9 -0.83 -22.28 -7.44
N ASN A 10 -1.86 -21.94 -6.68
CA ASN A 10 -3.21 -21.81 -7.18
C ASN A 10 -3.72 -20.39 -6.88
N TRP A 11 -4.25 -19.69 -7.88
CA TRP A 11 -4.87 -18.36 -7.77
C TRP A 11 -6.33 -18.41 -7.30
N LYS A 12 -6.92 -19.59 -7.09
CA LYS A 12 -8.34 -19.75 -6.72
C LYS A 12 -8.59 -19.81 -5.21
N CYS A 13 -7.56 -19.65 -4.36
CA CYS A 13 -7.76 -19.75 -2.91
C CYS A 13 -8.45 -18.50 -2.35
N LYS A 14 -9.76 -18.62 -2.12
CA LYS A 14 -10.59 -17.54 -1.56
C LYS A 14 -10.10 -17.05 -0.19
N HIS A 15 -9.59 -17.94 0.65
CA HIS A 15 -9.06 -17.58 1.97
C HIS A 15 -7.84 -16.65 1.86
N THR A 16 -6.89 -16.98 0.98
CA THR A 16 -5.69 -16.16 0.77
C THR A 16 -6.01 -14.81 0.12
N TRP A 17 -7.00 -14.76 -0.79
CA TRP A 17 -7.50 -13.50 -1.35
C TRP A 17 -8.12 -12.59 -0.28
N LYS A 18 -8.92 -13.15 0.64
CA LYS A 18 -9.49 -12.37 1.74
C LYS A 18 -8.41 -11.82 2.68
N LYS A 19 -7.42 -12.65 3.05
CA LYS A 19 -6.33 -12.25 3.95
C LYS A 19 -5.43 -11.19 3.31
N SER A 20 -5.06 -11.37 2.04
CA SER A 20 -4.29 -10.35 1.29
C SER A 20 -5.08 -9.05 1.10
N ALA A 21 -6.39 -9.11 0.85
CA ALA A 21 -7.24 -7.93 0.74
C ALA A 21 -7.27 -7.14 2.06
N HIS A 22 -7.39 -7.84 3.21
CA HIS A 22 -7.38 -7.18 4.52
C HIS A 22 -6.07 -6.45 4.80
N ASN A 23 -4.93 -7.08 4.51
CA ASN A 23 -3.62 -6.45 4.68
C ASN A 23 -3.44 -5.26 3.73
N THR A 24 -3.83 -5.43 2.46
CA THR A 24 -3.76 -4.35 1.45
C THR A 24 -4.63 -3.16 1.84
N LYS A 25 -5.80 -3.41 2.44
CA LYS A 25 -6.70 -2.35 2.91
C LYS A 25 -6.05 -1.51 4.01
N TRP A 26 -5.39 -2.13 4.99
CA TRP A 26 -4.73 -1.38 6.07
C TRP A 26 -3.55 -0.55 5.57
N CYS A 27 -2.75 -1.12 4.69
CA CYS A 27 -1.70 -0.42 3.96
C CYS A 27 -2.27 0.79 3.20
N LEU A 28 -3.35 0.60 2.43
CA LEU A 28 -4.01 1.67 1.68
C LEU A 28 -4.51 2.80 2.57
N ILE A 29 -5.12 2.47 3.70
CA ILE A 29 -5.60 3.48 4.66
C ILE A 29 -4.41 4.30 5.17
N GLY A 30 -3.31 3.65 5.54
CA GLY A 30 -2.11 4.33 6.00
C GLY A 30 -1.52 5.25 4.93
N CYS A 31 -1.22 4.70 3.75
CA CYS A 31 -0.73 5.39 2.58
C CYS A 31 -1.59 6.62 2.22
N ALA A 32 -2.91 6.43 2.11
CA ALA A 32 -3.85 7.49 1.78
C ALA A 32 -3.86 8.64 2.80
N ILE A 33 -3.67 8.37 4.09
CA ILE A 33 -3.62 9.43 5.11
C ILE A 33 -2.43 10.36 4.86
N GLY A 34 -1.26 9.80 4.55
CA GLY A 34 -0.06 10.59 4.26
C GLY A 34 -0.09 11.28 2.90
N ASP A 35 -0.51 10.56 1.85
CA ASP A 35 -0.56 11.04 0.47
C ASP A 35 -1.59 12.18 0.32
N LEU A 36 -2.86 11.91 0.67
CA LEU A 36 -3.93 12.91 0.61
C LEU A 36 -3.67 14.07 1.56
N GLY A 37 -3.12 13.80 2.76
CA GLY A 37 -2.77 14.84 3.72
C GLY A 37 -1.69 15.79 3.20
N THR A 38 -0.69 15.26 2.49
CA THR A 38 0.35 16.07 1.86
C THR A 38 -0.22 16.93 0.74
N ILE A 39 -0.94 16.33 -0.21
CA ILE A 39 -1.54 17.07 -1.33
C ILE A 39 -2.51 18.13 -0.83
N PHE A 40 -3.38 17.79 0.13
CA PHE A 40 -4.32 18.72 0.73
C PHE A 40 -3.62 19.89 1.44
N TYR A 41 -2.53 19.63 2.16
CA TYR A 41 -1.74 20.69 2.81
C TYR A 41 -1.19 21.69 1.78
N PHE A 42 -0.61 21.23 0.67
CA PHE A 42 -0.11 22.11 -0.38
C PHE A 42 -1.24 22.88 -1.08
N GLN A 43 -2.39 22.23 -1.27
CA GLN A 43 -3.57 22.84 -1.89
C GLN A 43 -4.19 23.95 -1.03
N VAL A 44 -4.33 23.75 0.28
CA VAL A 44 -4.94 24.75 1.19
C VAL A 44 -4.03 25.96 1.42
N ASN A 45 -2.71 25.76 1.45
CA ASN A 45 -1.75 26.85 1.68
C ASN A 45 -1.33 27.55 0.38
N GLU A 46 -1.88 27.15 -0.78
CA GLU A 46 -1.58 27.72 -2.10
C GLU A 46 -0.08 27.82 -2.41
N ILE A 47 0.70 26.85 -1.90
CA ILE A 47 2.15 26.84 -2.09
C ILE A 47 2.46 26.41 -3.52
N ALA A 48 2.90 27.36 -4.34
CA ALA A 48 3.34 27.10 -5.71
C ALA A 48 4.65 26.29 -5.70
N TRP A 49 4.52 24.97 -5.72
CA TRP A 49 5.65 24.04 -5.76
C TRP A 49 5.52 23.06 -6.93
N PRO A 50 6.64 22.60 -7.53
CA PRO A 50 6.57 21.66 -8.64
C PRO A 50 5.81 20.39 -8.26
N THR A 51 4.86 19.98 -9.11
CA THR A 51 4.02 18.79 -8.90
C THR A 51 4.82 17.55 -8.53
N LEU A 52 5.95 17.33 -9.22
CA LEU A 52 6.84 16.20 -8.95
C LEU A 52 7.38 16.19 -7.51
N ASN A 53 7.70 17.35 -6.95
CA ASN A 53 8.21 17.45 -5.58
C ASN A 53 7.11 17.14 -4.56
N ILE A 54 5.90 17.63 -4.80
CA ILE A 54 4.73 17.35 -3.96
C ILE A 54 4.46 15.84 -3.96
N MET A 55 4.43 15.20 -5.13
CA MET A 55 4.23 13.76 -5.25
C MET A 55 5.32 12.96 -4.52
N ILE A 56 6.61 13.32 -4.68
CA ILE A 56 7.70 12.62 -3.97
C ILE A 56 7.50 12.71 -2.46
N LEU A 57 7.13 13.87 -1.94
CA LEU A 57 6.85 14.03 -0.52
C LEU A 57 5.59 13.29 -0.08
N ALA A 58 4.56 13.28 -0.92
CA ALA A 58 3.31 12.57 -0.65
C ALA A 58 3.57 11.06 -0.55
N ILE A 59 4.37 10.50 -1.46
CA ILE A 59 4.86 9.11 -1.39
C ILE A 59 5.63 8.88 -0.09
N ILE A 60 6.61 9.73 0.26
CA ILE A 60 7.41 9.55 1.49
C ILE A 60 6.51 9.57 2.74
N ASN A 61 5.60 10.54 2.84
CA ASN A 61 4.68 10.67 3.96
C ASN A 61 3.66 9.53 4.00
N GLY A 62 3.16 9.08 2.86
CA GLY A 62 2.28 7.92 2.72
C GLY A 62 2.95 6.63 3.19
N LEU A 63 4.20 6.40 2.80
CA LEU A 63 5.00 5.26 3.30
C LEU A 63 5.21 5.34 4.81
N ILE A 64 5.59 6.49 5.35
CA ILE A 64 5.83 6.67 6.80
C ILE A 64 4.55 6.39 7.60
N THR A 65 3.43 7.00 7.19
CA THR A 65 2.14 6.83 7.87
C THR A 65 1.63 5.39 7.79
N SER A 66 1.82 4.72 6.66
CA SER A 66 1.53 3.29 6.50
C SER A 66 2.37 2.41 7.42
N ILE A 67 3.69 2.60 7.44
CA ILE A 67 4.60 1.81 8.30
C ILE A 67 4.23 1.98 9.78
N ILE A 68 3.92 3.20 10.20
CA ILE A 68 3.49 3.49 11.58
C ILE A 68 2.17 2.76 11.89
N LEU A 69 1.18 2.87 11.01
CA LEU A 69 -0.13 2.24 11.20
C LEU A 69 -0.01 0.70 11.24
N GLU A 70 0.69 0.10 10.28
CA GLU A 70 0.92 -1.36 10.25
C GLU A 70 1.68 -1.83 11.49
N THR A 71 2.70 -1.08 11.92
CA THR A 71 3.46 -1.40 13.15
C THR A 71 2.54 -1.38 14.37
N ILE A 72 1.69 -0.36 14.53
CA ILE A 72 0.73 -0.28 15.66
C ILE A 72 -0.26 -1.44 15.62
N ILE A 73 -0.80 -1.79 14.44
CA ILE A 73 -1.73 -2.91 14.29
C ILE A 73 -1.05 -4.23 14.68
N LEU A 74 0.17 -4.47 14.23
CA LEU A 74 0.92 -5.70 14.53
C LEU A 74 1.31 -5.79 16.01
N LEU A 75 1.68 -4.68 16.63
CA LEU A 75 1.92 -4.62 18.08
C LEU A 75 0.67 -5.02 18.88
N ARG A 76 -0.52 -4.59 18.44
CA ARG A 76 -1.80 -5.02 19.05
C ARG A 76 -2.12 -6.50 18.81
N GLN A 77 -1.47 -7.15 17.85
CA GLN A 77 -1.60 -8.58 17.56
C GLN A 77 -0.53 -9.42 18.30
N ASN A 78 0.06 -8.90 19.37
CA ASN A 78 1.09 -9.55 20.20
C ASN A 78 2.42 -9.83 19.48
N PHE A 79 2.75 -9.10 18.40
CA PHE A 79 4.10 -9.12 17.83
C PHE A 79 5.04 -8.27 18.71
N SER A 80 6.29 -8.70 18.85
CA SER A 80 7.32 -7.82 19.43
C SER A 80 7.63 -6.65 18.50
N LEU A 81 8.06 -5.50 19.03
CA LEU A 81 8.35 -4.29 18.24
C LEU A 81 9.29 -4.56 17.05
N ARG A 82 10.35 -5.34 17.29
CA ARG A 82 11.31 -5.72 16.24
C ARG A 82 10.64 -6.55 15.14
N GLN A 83 9.77 -7.48 15.49
CA GLN A 83 9.04 -8.30 14.51
C GLN A 83 7.98 -7.48 13.76
N ALA A 84 7.29 -6.56 14.44
CA ALA A 84 6.30 -5.68 13.82
C ALA A 84 6.94 -4.79 12.75
N ILE A 85 8.02 -4.08 13.09
CA ILE A 85 8.77 -3.23 12.15
C ILE A 85 9.37 -4.06 11.01
N SER A 86 9.98 -5.21 11.32
CA SER A 86 10.53 -6.10 10.30
C SER A 86 9.45 -6.65 9.36
N THR A 87 8.21 -6.79 9.84
CA THR A 87 7.10 -7.28 9.02
C THR A 87 6.53 -6.16 8.16
N ALA A 88 6.29 -4.96 8.72
CA ALA A 88 5.84 -3.79 7.98
C ALA A 88 6.82 -3.44 6.84
N LEU A 89 8.13 -3.35 7.14
CA LEU A 89 9.17 -3.06 6.16
C LEU A 89 9.47 -4.25 5.24
N GLY A 90 9.51 -5.47 5.77
CA GLY A 90 9.98 -6.64 5.01
C GLY A 90 8.91 -7.27 4.12
N MET A 91 7.63 -7.17 4.49
CA MET A 91 6.55 -7.84 3.76
C MET A 91 5.78 -6.95 2.79
N SER A 92 5.62 -5.68 3.13
CA SER A 92 4.71 -4.80 2.39
C SER A 92 5.41 -3.69 1.60
N PHE A 93 6.72 -3.48 1.71
CA PHE A 93 7.37 -2.27 1.16
C PHE A 93 7.26 -2.11 -0.37
N ILE A 94 7.45 -3.18 -1.14
CA ILE A 94 7.25 -3.15 -2.60
C ILE A 94 5.79 -2.82 -2.95
N SER A 95 4.84 -3.37 -2.20
CA SER A 95 3.41 -3.13 -2.36
C SER A 95 3.02 -1.70 -2.01
N MET A 96 3.64 -1.15 -0.96
CA MET A 96 3.43 0.23 -0.53
C MET A 96 3.93 1.20 -1.60
N ILE A 97 5.13 1.00 -2.13
CA ILE A 97 5.67 1.83 -3.21
C ILE A 97 4.81 1.74 -4.47
N SER A 98 4.40 0.54 -4.89
CA SER A 98 3.59 0.38 -6.10
C SER A 98 2.19 1.01 -5.96
N MET A 99 1.59 0.92 -4.78
CA MET A 99 0.34 1.58 -4.43
C MET A 99 0.45 3.11 -4.53
N GLU A 100 1.47 3.68 -3.89
CA GLU A 100 1.72 5.13 -3.83
C GLU A 100 1.98 5.72 -5.22
N ILE A 101 2.80 5.03 -6.01
CA ILE A 101 3.05 5.44 -7.41
C ILE A 101 1.74 5.39 -8.20
N ALA A 102 0.95 4.32 -8.06
CA ALA A 102 -0.29 4.18 -8.81
C ALA A 102 -1.34 5.24 -8.40
N MET A 103 -1.43 5.58 -7.12
CA MET A 103 -2.29 6.64 -6.61
C MET A 103 -1.87 8.01 -7.14
N ASN A 104 -0.60 8.38 -6.99
CA ASN A 104 -0.06 9.65 -7.46
C ASN A 104 -0.14 9.81 -8.99
N VAL A 105 0.16 8.75 -9.74
CA VAL A 105 0.01 8.76 -11.21
C VAL A 105 -1.45 8.92 -11.61
N THR A 106 -2.38 8.25 -10.93
CA THR A 106 -3.82 8.39 -11.19
C THR A 106 -4.29 9.81 -10.93
N ASP A 107 -3.82 10.44 -9.85
CA ASP A 107 -4.14 11.84 -9.54
C ASP A 107 -3.69 12.78 -10.67
N VAL A 108 -2.41 12.71 -11.06
CA VAL A 108 -1.85 13.57 -12.12
C VAL A 108 -2.56 13.36 -13.46
N ILE A 109 -2.89 12.11 -13.81
CA ILE A 109 -3.59 11.82 -15.07
C ILE A 109 -5.00 12.44 -15.09
N LEU A 110 -5.69 12.44 -13.95
CA LEU A 110 -7.09 12.86 -13.87
C LEU A 110 -7.26 14.36 -13.60
N THR A 111 -6.32 15.00 -12.92
CA THR A 111 -6.42 16.41 -12.51
C THR A 111 -5.45 17.34 -13.25
N GLY A 112 -4.45 16.78 -13.93
CA GLY A 112 -3.40 17.54 -14.63
C GLY A 112 -2.33 18.11 -13.68
N GLY A 113 -2.35 17.74 -12.40
CA GLY A 113 -1.42 18.19 -11.36
C GLY A 113 -1.51 17.34 -10.08
N ALA A 114 -0.94 17.83 -8.99
CA ALA A 114 -1.14 17.25 -7.66
C ALA A 114 -2.27 18.03 -6.98
N MET A 115 -3.52 17.69 -7.32
CA MET A 115 -4.70 18.43 -6.86
C MET A 115 -5.77 17.47 -6.39
N LEU A 116 -6.19 17.62 -5.14
CA LEU A 116 -7.24 16.80 -4.56
C LEU A 116 -8.62 17.27 -5.05
N THR A 117 -9.28 16.43 -5.86
CA THR A 117 -10.69 16.60 -6.20
C THR A 117 -11.53 15.45 -5.64
N TRP A 118 -12.72 15.75 -5.14
CA TRP A 118 -13.55 14.78 -4.41
C TRP A 118 -13.88 13.51 -5.22
N TRP A 119 -14.05 13.63 -6.55
CA TRP A 119 -14.38 12.50 -7.42
C TRP A 119 -13.16 11.64 -7.80
N VAL A 120 -11.95 12.19 -7.76
CA VAL A 120 -10.70 11.45 -8.06
C VAL A 120 -10.29 10.56 -6.90
N VAL A 121 -10.50 11.01 -5.65
CA VAL A 121 -10.16 10.25 -4.44
C VAL A 121 -10.64 8.78 -4.47
N PRO A 122 -11.92 8.45 -4.75
CA PRO A 122 -12.33 7.05 -4.81
C PRO A 122 -11.65 6.26 -5.94
N ILE A 123 -11.34 6.90 -7.07
CA ILE A 123 -10.69 6.26 -8.22
C ILE A 123 -9.21 5.96 -7.91
N MET A 124 -8.46 6.95 -7.40
CA MET A 124 -7.05 6.75 -7.03
C MET A 124 -6.91 5.68 -5.94
N LEU A 125 -7.77 5.68 -4.92
CA LEU A 125 -7.75 4.67 -3.86
C LEU A 125 -8.05 3.26 -4.40
N PHE A 126 -8.97 3.16 -5.36
CA PHE A 126 -9.28 1.88 -6.01
C PHE A 126 -8.10 1.36 -6.84
N VAL A 127 -7.45 2.21 -7.63
CA VAL A 127 -6.24 1.85 -8.40
C VAL A 127 -5.09 1.50 -7.46
N GLY A 128 -4.90 2.27 -6.39
CA GLY A 128 -3.96 2.00 -5.32
C GLY A 128 -4.19 0.66 -4.63
N PHE A 129 -5.44 0.24 -4.46
CA PHE A 129 -5.77 -1.08 -3.91
C PHE A 129 -5.45 -2.22 -4.87
N ILE A 130 -5.89 -2.12 -6.13
CA ILE A 130 -5.77 -3.21 -7.11
C ILE A 130 -4.32 -3.48 -7.49
N THR A 131 -3.49 -2.45 -7.58
CA THR A 131 -2.10 -2.55 -8.03
C THR A 131 -1.26 -3.55 -7.20
N PRO A 132 -1.18 -3.44 -5.86
CA PRO A 132 -0.42 -4.37 -5.02
C PRO A 132 -1.16 -5.67 -4.66
N TRP A 133 -2.49 -5.73 -4.83
CA TRP A 133 -3.29 -6.83 -4.30
C TRP A 133 -2.90 -8.22 -4.85
N PRO A 134 -2.67 -8.41 -6.18
CA PRO A 134 -2.19 -9.69 -6.73
C PRO A 134 -0.79 -10.07 -6.21
N TYR A 135 0.10 -9.09 -6.03
CA TYR A 135 1.43 -9.33 -5.50
C TYR A 135 1.36 -9.77 -4.03
N ASN A 136 0.51 -9.14 -3.22
CA ASN A 136 0.25 -9.54 -1.84
C ASN A 136 -0.32 -10.96 -1.74
N TYR A 137 -1.20 -11.35 -2.66
CA TYR A 137 -1.67 -12.74 -2.76
C TYR A 137 -0.53 -13.72 -3.06
N TRP A 138 0.26 -13.43 -4.10
CA TRP A 138 1.37 -14.28 -4.53
C TRP A 138 2.37 -14.48 -3.40
N ARG A 139 2.70 -13.41 -2.68
CA ARG A 139 3.59 -13.45 -1.52
C ARG A 139 3.07 -14.40 -0.44
N LEU A 140 1.80 -14.28 -0.04
CA LEU A 140 1.22 -15.16 0.98
C LEU A 140 1.27 -16.65 0.59
N LYS A 141 1.11 -16.96 -0.72
CA LYS A 141 1.24 -18.33 -1.25
C LYS A 141 2.69 -18.81 -1.25
N LYS A 142 3.64 -17.97 -1.67
CA LYS A 142 5.07 -18.32 -1.72
C LYS A 142 5.63 -18.67 -0.34
N TYR A 143 5.24 -17.93 0.70
CA TYR A 143 5.70 -18.16 2.07
C TYR A 143 4.79 -19.12 2.88
N ASN A 144 3.79 -19.73 2.23
CA ASN A 144 2.88 -20.72 2.81
C ASN A 144 2.11 -20.26 4.08
N ILE A 145 1.79 -18.95 4.17
CA ILE A 145 1.21 -18.33 5.38
C ILE A 145 -0.34 -18.46 5.44
N ALA A 146 -0.99 -18.97 4.38
CA ALA A 146 -2.45 -18.88 4.24
C ALA A 146 -3.15 -20.04 3.50
N CYS A 147 -2.43 -21.07 3.07
CA CYS A 147 -3.02 -22.27 2.46
C CYS A 147 -2.56 -23.50 3.24
N HIS A 148 -3.38 -23.90 4.21
CA HIS A 148 -3.44 -25.27 4.72
C HIS A 148 -4.78 -25.86 4.27
#